data_AF-A0A6I9X499-F1
#
_entry.id   AF-A0A6I9X499-F1
#
_cell.length_a   1.000
_cell.length_b   1.000
_cell.length_c   1.000
_cell.angle_alpha   90.00
_cell.angle_beta   90.00
_cell.angle_gamma   90.00
#
_symmetry.space_group_name_H-M   'P 1'
#
loop_
_entity.id
_entity.type
_entity.pdbx_description
1 polymer ?
#
loop_
_entity_poly.entity_id
_entity_poly.type
_entity_poly.pdbx_seq_one_letter_code
_entity_poly.pdbx_strand_id
1 'polypeptide(L)'
;MMTFKAVTFQDSLFKHCYFEDVTTLNTYFRNCTFIETFFFNSDLEPYKYPGSEFVNCTFFHNKTGCQISFDDDYSAYWIYFVNFLGTLAVLPGNIVSALLMDRIGRLTMLGGSMILSGISCFFLWFGTSGAMMIGMLCLYNGLTISAWNSLDVITVELYPTDRRATGFGFLNALCKAAAVLGNLIFGSFVIIAKSIPILLASTVLVCGGLVGLRLPDTRNQVLM
;
A
#
# COMPACT_ATOMS: atom_id res chain seq x y z
N MET A 1 -17.83 16.44 21.49
CA MET A 1 -17.79 15.07 20.93
C MET A 1 -16.52 14.37 21.43
N MET A 2 -16.68 13.34 22.25
CA MET A 2 -15.58 12.57 22.83
C MET A 2 -15.48 11.22 22.12
N THR A 3 -14.29 10.83 21.67
CA THR A 3 -14.05 9.58 20.92
C THR A 3 -13.10 8.66 21.69
N PHE A 4 -13.55 7.45 22.01
CA PHE A 4 -12.68 6.39 22.51
C PHE A 4 -12.33 5.44 21.37
N LYS A 5 -11.03 5.25 21.10
CA LYS A 5 -10.52 4.37 20.04
C LYS A 5 -9.62 3.29 20.64
N ALA A 6 -9.96 2.02 20.42
CA ALA A 6 -9.18 0.86 20.86
C ALA A 6 -8.84 0.83 22.36
N VAL A 7 -9.75 1.29 23.23
CA VAL A 7 -9.56 1.30 24.69
C VAL A 7 -10.36 0.19 25.34
N THR A 8 -9.77 -0.55 26.28
CA THR A 8 -10.53 -1.50 27.11
C THR A 8 -10.44 -1.06 28.56
N PHE A 9 -11.59 -0.73 29.14
CA PHE A 9 -11.74 -0.52 30.57
C PHE A 9 -12.05 -1.86 31.22
N GLN A 10 -11.32 -2.21 32.26
CA GLN A 10 -11.47 -3.50 32.94
C GLN A 10 -11.57 -3.27 34.46
N ASP A 11 -12.48 -3.98 35.12
CA ASP A 11 -12.65 -3.97 36.57
C ASP A 11 -12.77 -2.54 37.16
N SER A 12 -13.45 -1.66 36.42
CA SER A 12 -13.49 -0.21 36.70
C SER A 12 -14.85 0.24 37.24
N LEU A 13 -14.84 1.15 38.20
CA LEU A 13 -16.05 1.74 38.80
C LEU A 13 -16.29 3.15 38.22
N PHE A 14 -17.47 3.37 37.66
CA PHE A 14 -17.95 4.66 37.18
C PHE A 14 -19.10 5.14 38.05
N LYS A 15 -18.90 6.22 38.81
CA LYS A 15 -19.90 6.76 39.76
C LYS A 15 -20.20 8.23 39.46
N HIS A 16 -21.47 8.59 39.30
CA HIS A 16 -21.93 9.93 38.94
C HIS A 16 -21.28 10.47 37.64
N CYS A 17 -21.12 9.62 36.63
CA CYS A 17 -20.52 9.99 35.35
C CYS A 17 -21.57 10.38 34.30
N TYR A 18 -21.23 11.35 33.45
CA TYR A 18 -22.07 11.80 32.34
C TYR A 18 -21.34 11.52 31.01
N PHE A 19 -21.89 10.61 30.22
CA PHE A 19 -21.42 10.28 28.88
C PHE A 19 -22.32 10.98 27.85
N GLU A 20 -21.90 12.16 27.38
CA GLU A 20 -22.62 12.97 26.39
C GLU A 20 -21.86 12.99 25.06
N ASP A 21 -22.54 12.71 23.95
CA ASP A 21 -21.96 12.69 22.59
C ASP A 21 -20.68 11.84 22.48
N VAL A 22 -20.72 10.66 23.11
CA VAL A 22 -19.60 9.72 23.15
C VAL A 22 -19.69 8.73 22.00
N THR A 23 -18.58 8.55 21.29
CA THR A 23 -18.45 7.56 20.21
C THR A 23 -17.29 6.61 20.52
N THR A 24 -17.51 5.32 20.37
CA THR A 24 -16.63 4.25 20.85
C THR A 24 -16.32 3.26 19.74
N LEU A 25 -15.07 3.32 19.26
CA LEU A 25 -14.51 2.45 18.23
C LEU A 25 -13.64 1.38 18.89
N ASN A 26 -13.97 0.10 18.66
CA ASN A 26 -13.26 -1.06 19.22
C ASN A 26 -12.95 -0.92 20.73
N THR A 27 -13.88 -0.33 21.48
CA THR A 27 -13.73 0.02 22.89
C THR A 27 -14.71 -0.81 23.72
N TYR A 28 -14.23 -1.39 24.81
CA TYR A 28 -15.00 -2.33 25.65
C TYR A 28 -14.88 -2.00 27.12
N PHE A 29 -15.95 -2.23 27.87
CA PHE A 29 -16.02 -2.11 29.33
C PHE A 29 -16.28 -3.50 29.91
N ARG A 30 -15.23 -4.13 30.44
CA ARG A 30 -15.25 -5.51 30.94
C ARG A 30 -15.34 -5.51 32.45
N ASN A 31 -16.36 -6.18 32.98
CA ASN A 31 -16.56 -6.32 34.43
C ASN A 31 -16.55 -4.96 35.17
N CYS A 32 -17.16 -3.94 34.56
CA CYS A 32 -17.22 -2.60 35.13
C CYS A 32 -18.54 -2.38 35.88
N THR A 33 -18.55 -1.51 36.87
CA THR A 33 -19.78 -1.15 37.59
C THR A 33 -20.11 0.33 37.32
N PHE A 34 -21.33 0.59 36.85
CA PHE A 34 -21.85 1.93 36.62
C PHE A 34 -22.89 2.27 37.69
N ILE A 35 -22.71 3.39 38.40
CA ILE A 35 -23.60 3.84 39.47
C ILE A 35 -24.00 5.30 39.20
N GLU A 36 -25.31 5.57 39.11
CA GLU A 36 -25.85 6.92 38.90
C GLU A 36 -25.23 7.62 37.67
N THR A 37 -25.02 6.87 36.59
CA THR A 37 -24.41 7.39 35.36
C THR A 37 -25.45 7.70 34.29
N PHE A 38 -25.28 8.84 33.61
CA PHE A 38 -26.15 9.30 32.55
C PHE A 38 -25.50 9.08 31.17
N PHE A 39 -26.21 8.43 30.26
CA PHE A 39 -25.78 8.21 28.88
C PHE A 39 -26.69 8.97 27.93
N PHE A 40 -26.12 9.93 27.18
CA PHE A 40 -26.84 10.78 26.23
C PHE A 40 -26.15 10.77 24.86
N ASN A 41 -26.91 10.42 23.82
CA ASN A 41 -26.42 10.42 22.44
C ASN A 41 -25.11 9.62 22.22
N SER A 42 -24.93 8.54 23.00
CA SER A 42 -23.78 7.64 22.92
C SER A 42 -24.02 6.47 21.95
N ASP A 43 -22.96 5.80 21.51
CA ASP A 43 -23.01 4.58 20.67
C ASP A 43 -22.70 3.29 21.46
N LEU A 44 -23.01 3.33 22.75
CA LEU A 44 -22.65 2.30 23.71
C LEU A 44 -23.77 1.25 23.81
N GLU A 45 -23.65 0.21 22.98
CA GLU A 45 -24.58 -0.90 22.89
C GLU A 45 -24.27 -2.01 23.93
N PRO A 46 -25.25 -2.88 24.29
CA PRO A 46 -25.08 -3.88 25.34
C PRO A 46 -23.87 -4.83 25.16
N TYR A 47 -23.47 -5.15 23.93
CA TYR A 47 -22.32 -6.03 23.68
C TYR A 47 -20.96 -5.38 24.04
N LYS A 48 -20.90 -4.05 24.17
CA LYS A 48 -19.67 -3.34 24.58
C LYS A 48 -19.40 -3.45 26.08
N TYR A 49 -20.34 -4.02 26.85
CA TYR A 49 -20.30 -4.11 28.32
C TYR A 49 -20.27 -5.55 28.87
N PRO A 50 -19.37 -6.45 28.43
CA PRO A 50 -19.41 -7.83 28.90
C PRO A 50 -19.12 -7.92 30.42
N GLY A 51 -20.08 -8.49 31.15
CA GLY A 51 -20.00 -8.68 32.59
C GLY A 51 -20.12 -7.41 33.43
N SER A 52 -20.55 -6.29 32.85
CA SER A 52 -20.70 -5.03 33.60
C SER A 52 -22.09 -4.89 34.23
N GLU A 53 -22.15 -4.25 35.40
CA GLU A 53 -23.38 -4.02 36.16
C GLU A 53 -23.78 -2.53 36.13
N PHE A 54 -25.10 -2.27 36.05
CA PHE A 54 -25.66 -0.91 35.99
C PHE A 54 -26.63 -0.70 37.16
N VAL A 55 -26.34 0.30 38.00
CA VAL A 55 -27.15 0.67 39.17
C VAL A 55 -27.62 2.11 39.02
N ASN A 56 -28.94 2.30 38.88
CA ASN A 56 -29.57 3.61 38.73
C ASN A 56 -29.03 4.44 37.55
N CYS A 57 -28.81 3.79 36.40
CA CYS A 57 -28.30 4.43 35.18
C CYS A 57 -29.46 4.78 34.22
N THR A 58 -29.32 5.87 33.48
CA THR A 58 -30.32 6.33 32.51
C THR A 58 -29.71 6.46 31.12
N PHE A 59 -30.44 6.00 30.10
CA PHE A 59 -30.00 6.03 28.69
C PHE A 59 -31.01 6.82 27.86
N PHE A 60 -30.57 7.91 27.23
CA PHE A 60 -31.39 8.79 26.39
C PHE A 60 -30.76 8.98 25.01
N HIS A 61 -31.60 8.88 23.96
CA HIS A 61 -31.18 9.06 22.56
C HIS A 61 -29.94 8.23 22.15
N ASN A 62 -29.82 6.99 22.63
CA ASN A 62 -28.68 6.15 22.28
C ASN A 62 -28.67 5.89 20.76
N LYS A 63 -27.52 6.07 20.12
CA LYS A 63 -27.31 5.78 18.71
C LYS A 63 -27.34 4.26 18.54
N THR A 64 -28.44 3.73 18.02
CA THR A 64 -28.60 2.29 17.78
C THR A 64 -28.26 1.96 16.33
N GLY A 65 -27.58 0.82 16.14
CA GLY A 65 -27.20 0.31 14.83
C GLY A 65 -25.72 0.51 14.49
N CYS A 66 -25.29 -0.17 13.43
CA CYS A 66 -23.92 -0.15 12.96
C CYS A 66 -23.62 1.22 12.33
N GLN A 67 -23.18 2.19 13.13
CA GLN A 67 -22.64 3.43 12.59
C GLN A 67 -21.31 3.11 11.94
N ILE A 68 -21.32 3.02 10.60
CA ILE A 68 -20.11 3.07 9.78
C ILE A 68 -19.45 4.41 10.09
N SER A 69 -18.52 4.38 11.04
CA SER A 69 -17.84 5.54 11.55
C SER A 69 -16.62 5.72 10.65
N PHE A 70 -16.73 6.64 9.68
CA PHE A 70 -15.65 7.03 8.77
C PHE A 70 -14.46 7.70 9.48
N ASP A 71 -14.39 7.60 10.80
CA ASP A 71 -13.35 8.19 11.63
C ASP A 71 -12.14 7.24 11.78
N ASP A 72 -12.30 5.95 11.44
CA ASP A 72 -11.18 5.05 11.07
C ASP A 72 -10.78 5.22 9.59
N ASP A 73 -11.64 5.84 8.76
CA ASP A 73 -11.41 6.00 7.32
C ASP A 73 -10.45 7.13 6.94
N TYR A 74 -10.01 8.00 7.86
CA TYR A 74 -8.92 8.93 7.52
C TYR A 74 -7.67 8.15 7.06
N SER A 75 -7.41 6.99 7.69
CA SER A 75 -6.33 6.10 7.28
C SER A 75 -6.62 5.38 5.96
N ALA A 76 -7.86 4.91 5.75
CA ALA A 76 -8.26 4.21 4.52
C ALA A 76 -8.27 5.15 3.31
N TYR A 77 -8.93 6.31 3.41
CA TYR A 77 -8.92 7.38 2.40
C TYR A 77 -7.49 7.75 2.02
N TRP A 78 -6.62 7.94 3.01
CA TRP A 78 -5.22 8.31 2.75
C TRP A 78 -4.48 7.22 1.96
N ILE A 79 -4.68 5.94 2.29
CA ILE A 79 -4.09 4.82 1.53
C ILE A 79 -4.59 4.83 0.08
N TYR A 80 -5.90 4.99 -0.14
CA TYR A 80 -6.47 5.06 -1.50
C TYR A 80 -5.97 6.28 -2.27
N PHE A 81 -5.87 7.43 -1.61
CA PHE A 81 -5.38 8.67 -2.21
C PHE A 81 -3.90 8.55 -2.62
N VAL A 82 -3.05 7.97 -1.77
CA VAL A 82 -1.64 7.71 -2.09
C VAL A 82 -1.52 6.72 -3.25
N ASN A 83 -2.34 5.67 -3.28
CA ASN A 83 -2.38 4.71 -4.40
C ASN A 83 -2.85 5.39 -5.70
N PHE A 84 -3.87 6.23 -5.63
CA PHE A 84 -4.37 7.02 -6.75
C PHE A 84 -3.27 7.93 -7.32
N LEU A 85 -2.53 8.65 -6.47
CA LEU A 85 -1.40 9.48 -6.93
C LEU A 85 -0.29 8.63 -7.58
N GLY A 86 0.02 7.47 -7.00
CA GLY A 86 0.98 6.53 -7.56
C GLY A 86 0.58 6.02 -8.95
N THR A 87 -0.69 5.66 -9.14
CA THR A 87 -1.22 5.20 -10.43
C THR A 87 -1.36 6.35 -11.43
N LEU A 88 -1.68 7.57 -10.98
CA LEU A 88 -1.69 8.77 -11.83
C LEU A 88 -0.29 9.04 -12.42
N ALA A 89 0.78 8.78 -11.67
CA ALA A 89 2.16 8.94 -12.13
C ALA A 89 2.59 7.90 -13.20
N VAL A 90 1.81 6.83 -13.39
CA VAL A 90 2.04 5.83 -14.45
C VAL A 90 1.74 6.43 -15.84
N LEU A 91 0.73 7.30 -15.96
CA LEU A 91 0.36 7.95 -17.22
C LEU A 91 1.52 8.75 -17.85
N PRO A 92 2.16 9.71 -17.14
CA PRO A 92 3.32 10.41 -17.70
C PRO A 92 4.49 9.44 -17.94
N GLY A 93 4.69 8.42 -17.09
CA GLY A 93 5.70 7.38 -17.31
C GLY A 93 5.53 6.65 -18.65
N ASN A 94 4.29 6.30 -19.01
CA ASN A 94 3.96 5.69 -20.30
C ASN A 94 4.28 6.62 -21.48
N ILE A 95 3.89 7.89 -21.41
CA ILE A 95 4.16 8.89 -22.47
C ILE A 95 5.67 9.07 -22.66
N VAL A 96 6.40 9.25 -21.55
CA VAL A 96 7.85 9.38 -21.52
C VAL A 96 8.52 8.13 -22.12
N SER A 97 8.03 6.94 -21.78
CA SER A 97 8.54 5.68 -22.35
C SER A 97 8.34 5.60 -23.86
N ALA A 98 7.16 5.95 -24.37
CA ALA A 98 6.87 5.91 -25.80
C ALA A 98 7.76 6.89 -26.57
N LEU A 99 7.97 8.11 -26.06
CA LEU A 99 8.77 9.13 -26.75
C LEU A 99 10.28 8.86 -26.72
N LEU A 100 10.80 8.35 -25.60
CA LEU A 100 12.24 8.17 -25.40
C LEU A 100 12.75 6.83 -25.90
N MET A 101 11.90 5.81 -25.95
CA MET A 101 12.30 4.47 -26.39
C MET A 101 12.80 4.47 -27.83
N ASP A 102 12.20 5.27 -28.71
CA ASP A 102 12.61 5.40 -30.10
C ASP A 102 13.93 6.18 -30.27
N ARG A 103 14.23 7.11 -29.35
CA ARG A 103 15.45 7.94 -29.41
C ARG A 103 16.66 7.32 -28.71
N ILE A 104 16.49 6.82 -27.49
CA ILE A 104 17.58 6.42 -26.59
C ILE A 104 17.96 4.94 -26.79
N GLY A 105 17.05 4.14 -27.34
CA GLY A 105 17.20 2.70 -27.51
C GLY A 105 16.45 1.91 -26.43
N ARG A 106 16.03 0.70 -26.77
CA ARG A 106 15.14 -0.11 -25.91
C ARG A 106 15.86 -0.64 -24.67
N LEU A 107 17.08 -1.15 -24.83
CA LEU A 107 17.89 -1.75 -23.75
C LEU A 107 18.39 -0.72 -22.75
N THR A 108 18.85 0.43 -23.24
CA THR A 108 19.26 1.57 -22.42
C THR A 108 18.08 2.15 -21.64
N MET A 109 16.90 2.22 -22.25
CA MET A 109 15.67 2.62 -21.56
C MET A 109 15.29 1.63 -20.46
N LEU A 110 15.30 0.32 -20.74
CA LEU A 110 15.05 -0.73 -19.77
C LEU A 110 16.01 -0.64 -18.57
N GLY A 111 17.32 -0.71 -18.83
CA GLY A 111 18.30 -0.73 -17.76
C GLY A 111 18.41 0.58 -17.00
N GLY A 112 18.35 1.73 -17.70
CA GLY A 112 18.41 3.06 -17.08
C GLY A 112 17.21 3.35 -16.18
N SER A 113 16.01 3.00 -16.61
CA SER A 113 14.79 3.18 -15.81
C SER A 113 14.75 2.26 -14.59
N MET A 114 15.21 1.00 -14.69
CA MET A 114 15.32 0.08 -13.55
C MET A 114 16.35 0.54 -12.51
N ILE A 115 17.49 1.09 -12.93
CA ILE A 115 18.49 1.63 -12.01
C ILE A 115 17.92 2.87 -11.31
N LEU A 116 17.29 3.78 -12.07
CA LEU A 116 16.74 5.00 -11.51
C LEU A 116 15.56 4.73 -10.56
N SER A 117 14.72 3.72 -10.86
CA SER A 117 13.66 3.28 -9.94
C SER A 117 14.25 2.64 -8.67
N GLY A 118 15.31 1.85 -8.78
CA GLY A 118 16.05 1.31 -7.64
C GLY A 118 16.64 2.40 -6.72
N ILE A 119 17.23 3.45 -7.31
CA ILE A 119 17.73 4.63 -6.57
C ILE A 119 16.57 5.34 -5.87
N SER A 120 15.45 5.56 -6.56
CA SER A 120 14.26 6.20 -6.00
C SER A 120 13.69 5.40 -4.83
N CYS A 121 13.68 4.07 -4.95
CA CYS A 121 13.28 3.15 -3.87
C CYS A 121 14.22 3.24 -2.67
N PHE A 122 15.54 3.36 -2.88
CA PHE A 122 16.49 3.56 -1.79
C PHE A 122 16.25 4.87 -1.04
N PHE A 123 15.89 5.95 -1.73
CA PHE A 123 15.56 7.23 -1.08
C PHE A 123 14.28 7.17 -0.21
N LEU A 124 13.37 6.21 -0.43
CA LEU A 124 12.23 6.00 0.47
C LEU A 124 12.67 5.64 1.89
N TRP A 125 13.84 5.02 2.06
CA TRP A 125 14.38 4.69 3.37
C TRP A 125 14.73 5.95 4.20
N PHE A 126 15.15 7.04 3.54
CA PHE A 126 15.46 8.33 4.17
C PHE A 126 14.26 9.28 4.24
N GLY A 127 13.09 8.87 3.75
CA GLY A 127 11.89 9.70 3.72
C GLY A 127 11.34 9.96 5.12
N THR A 128 11.60 11.15 5.67
CA THR A 128 11.07 11.58 6.98
C THR A 128 9.74 12.33 6.87
N SER A 129 9.42 12.88 5.70
CA SER A 129 8.18 13.62 5.43
C SER A 129 7.24 12.82 4.52
N GLY A 130 5.94 12.82 4.86
CA GLY A 130 4.91 12.14 4.06
C GLY A 130 4.85 12.63 2.60
N ALA A 131 5.07 13.92 2.35
CA ALA A 131 5.11 14.46 0.99
C ALA A 131 6.30 13.93 0.19
N MET A 132 7.46 13.77 0.82
CA MET A 132 8.66 13.21 0.19
C MET A 132 8.45 11.73 -0.15
N MET A 133 7.83 10.96 0.73
CA MET A 133 7.51 9.55 0.48
C MET A 133 6.56 9.39 -0.71
N ILE A 134 5.51 10.21 -0.78
CA ILE A 134 4.55 10.18 -1.90
C ILE A 134 5.23 10.60 -3.20
N GLY A 135 6.05 11.66 -3.19
CA GLY A 135 6.80 12.08 -4.37
C GLY A 135 7.73 10.99 -4.91
N MET A 136 8.48 10.32 -4.01
CA MET A 136 9.35 9.20 -4.37
C MET A 136 8.57 7.97 -4.84
N LEU A 137 7.40 7.69 -4.28
CA LEU A 137 6.50 6.63 -4.74
C LEU A 137 5.99 6.90 -6.16
N CYS A 138 5.60 8.14 -6.46
CA CYS A 138 5.16 8.54 -7.80
C CYS A 138 6.31 8.42 -8.81
N LEU A 139 7.52 8.89 -8.46
CA LEU A 139 8.70 8.72 -9.29
C LEU A 139 9.03 7.24 -9.54
N TYR A 140 9.00 6.42 -8.49
CA TYR A 140 9.20 4.98 -8.60
C TYR A 140 8.22 4.31 -9.56
N ASN A 141 6.92 4.60 -9.44
CA ASN A 141 5.88 4.04 -10.31
C ASN A 141 6.05 4.49 -11.77
N GLY A 142 6.32 5.78 -11.99
CA GLY A 142 6.53 6.34 -13.33
C GLY A 142 7.77 5.77 -14.03
N LEU A 143 8.85 5.52 -13.29
CA LEU A 143 10.07 4.91 -13.85
C LEU A 143 9.89 3.41 -14.08
N THR A 144 9.25 2.70 -13.15
CA THR A 144 9.05 1.25 -13.26
C THR A 144 8.14 0.90 -14.44
N ILE A 145 7.09 1.69 -14.72
CA ILE A 145 6.26 1.44 -15.91
C ILE A 145 7.05 1.64 -17.21
N SER A 146 7.98 2.60 -17.24
CA SER A 146 8.82 2.81 -18.42
C SER A 146 9.77 1.62 -18.68
N ALA A 147 10.27 0.98 -17.62
CA ALA A 147 11.01 -0.27 -17.70
C ALA A 147 10.13 -1.41 -18.22
N TRP A 148 8.90 -1.51 -17.70
CA TRP A 148 7.94 -2.55 -18.06
C TRP A 148 7.58 -2.50 -19.56
N ASN A 149 7.23 -1.32 -20.06
CA ASN A 149 6.96 -1.12 -21.49
C ASN A 149 8.18 -1.48 -22.34
N SER A 150 9.38 -1.13 -21.86
CA SER A 150 10.61 -1.45 -22.58
C SER A 150 10.83 -2.96 -22.70
N LEU A 151 10.60 -3.68 -21.59
CA LEU A 151 10.70 -5.13 -21.51
C LEU A 151 9.70 -5.84 -22.42
N ASP A 152 8.45 -5.37 -22.45
CA ASP A 152 7.39 -5.95 -23.29
C ASP A 152 7.77 -5.86 -24.77
N VAL A 153 8.27 -4.71 -25.24
CA VAL A 153 8.68 -4.57 -26.64
C VAL A 153 9.91 -5.41 -26.96
N ILE A 154 10.93 -5.43 -26.09
CA ILE A 154 12.14 -6.26 -26.31
C ILE A 154 11.77 -7.74 -26.40
N THR A 155 10.88 -8.19 -25.52
CA THR A 155 10.43 -9.59 -25.50
C THR A 155 9.83 -9.97 -26.84
N VAL A 156 8.98 -9.10 -27.39
CA VAL A 156 8.31 -9.40 -28.66
C VAL A 156 9.26 -9.24 -29.86
N GLU A 157 10.32 -8.45 -29.77
CA GLU A 157 11.35 -8.34 -30.83
C GLU A 157 12.35 -9.50 -30.84
N LEU A 158 12.59 -10.14 -29.69
CA LEU A 158 13.56 -11.24 -29.60
C LEU A 158 13.07 -12.55 -30.23
N TYR A 159 11.76 -12.78 -30.27
CA TYR A 159 11.18 -14.04 -30.73
C TYR A 159 10.60 -13.93 -32.14
N PRO A 160 10.80 -14.95 -33.01
CA PRO A 160 10.19 -14.98 -34.34
C PRO A 160 8.66 -15.06 -34.23
N THR A 161 7.96 -14.57 -35.26
CA THR A 161 6.50 -14.39 -35.30
C THR A 161 5.74 -15.63 -34.83
N ASP A 162 6.16 -16.82 -35.26
CA ASP A 162 5.48 -18.09 -34.97
C ASP A 162 5.56 -18.51 -33.50
N ARG A 163 6.55 -18.02 -32.74
CA ARG A 163 6.78 -18.39 -31.33
C ARG A 163 6.66 -17.23 -30.35
N ARG A 164 6.41 -16.02 -30.85
CA ARG A 164 6.30 -14.79 -30.07
C ARG A 164 5.26 -14.90 -28.94
N ALA A 165 4.07 -15.38 -29.25
CA ALA A 165 2.99 -15.51 -28.28
C ALA A 165 3.32 -16.51 -27.16
N THR A 166 3.90 -17.66 -27.51
CA THR A 166 4.28 -18.69 -26.55
C THR A 166 5.43 -18.23 -25.66
N GLY A 167 6.45 -17.58 -26.23
CA GLY A 167 7.58 -17.01 -25.49
C GLY A 167 7.14 -15.90 -24.53
N PHE A 168 6.32 -14.97 -24.99
CA PHE A 168 5.75 -13.90 -24.16
C PHE A 168 4.88 -14.46 -23.03
N GLY A 169 4.02 -15.44 -23.33
CA GLY A 169 3.18 -16.10 -22.33
C GLY A 169 3.99 -16.82 -21.25
N PHE A 170 5.04 -17.55 -21.64
CA PHE A 170 5.91 -18.24 -20.69
C PHE A 170 6.68 -17.27 -19.78
N LEU A 171 7.24 -16.21 -20.35
CA LEU A 171 7.94 -15.17 -19.58
C LEU A 171 7.01 -14.44 -18.61
N ASN A 172 5.78 -14.13 -19.05
CA ASN A 172 4.78 -13.50 -18.19
C ASN A 172 4.34 -14.45 -17.06
N ALA A 173 4.18 -15.75 -17.34
CA ALA A 173 3.89 -16.75 -16.30
C ALA A 173 5.00 -16.82 -15.25
N LEU A 174 6.27 -16.82 -15.67
CA LEU A 174 7.43 -16.75 -14.76
C LEU A 174 7.42 -15.46 -13.94
N CYS A 175 7.11 -14.31 -14.56
CA CYS A 175 6.99 -13.03 -13.86
C CYS A 175 5.89 -13.06 -12.78
N LYS A 176 4.72 -13.63 -13.10
CA LYS A 176 3.63 -13.78 -12.12
C LYS A 176 4.00 -14.72 -10.98
N ALA A 177 4.70 -15.83 -11.25
CA ALA A 177 5.23 -16.71 -10.21
C ALA A 177 6.23 -15.98 -9.29
N ALA A 178 7.15 -15.21 -9.88
CA ALA A 178 8.09 -14.37 -9.13
C ALA A 178 7.37 -13.31 -8.29
N ALA A 179 6.29 -12.71 -8.79
CA ALA A 179 5.49 -11.74 -8.03
C ALA A 179 4.79 -12.38 -6.82
N VAL A 180 4.28 -13.61 -6.95
CA VAL A 180 3.70 -14.35 -5.81
C VAL A 180 4.76 -14.65 -4.76
N LEU A 181 5.92 -15.18 -5.17
CA LEU A 181 7.03 -15.45 -4.26
C LEU A 181 7.54 -14.18 -3.58
N GLY A 182 7.69 -13.09 -4.34
CA GLY A 182 8.10 -11.79 -3.82
C GLY A 182 7.14 -11.26 -2.74
N ASN A 183 5.83 -11.32 -2.99
CA ASN A 183 4.83 -10.88 -2.00
C ASN A 183 4.88 -11.71 -0.71
N LEU A 184 5.11 -13.02 -0.79
CA LEU A 184 5.26 -13.88 0.40
C LEU A 184 6.50 -13.52 1.23
N ILE A 185 7.62 -13.28 0.54
CA ILE A 185 8.89 -12.87 1.15
C ILE A 185 8.72 -11.50 1.82
N PHE A 186 8.19 -10.50 1.09
CA PHE A 186 7.98 -9.16 1.62
C PHE A 186 6.97 -9.15 2.78
N GLY A 187 5.87 -9.90 2.68
CA GLY A 187 4.87 -10.00 3.75
C GLY A 187 5.46 -10.52 5.06
N SER A 188 6.37 -11.49 4.98
CA SER A 188 7.06 -12.05 6.16
C SER A 188 8.03 -11.04 6.79
N PHE A 189 8.76 -10.25 5.99
CA PHE A 189 9.76 -9.30 6.48
C PHE A 189 9.20 -7.95 6.94
N VAL A 190 8.06 -7.51 6.40
CA VAL A 190 7.41 -6.24 6.79
C VAL A 190 7.06 -6.20 8.27
N ILE A 191 6.74 -7.36 8.87
CA ILE A 191 6.36 -7.50 10.28
C ILE A 191 7.56 -7.25 11.22
N ILE A 192 8.77 -7.59 10.76
CA ILE A 192 10.01 -7.50 11.57
C ILE A 192 10.64 -6.12 11.41
N ALA A 193 10.90 -5.70 10.17
CA ALA A 193 11.51 -4.40 9.90
C ALA A 193 11.13 -3.90 8.51
N LYS A 194 10.44 -2.76 8.49
CA LYS A 194 9.94 -2.10 7.25
C LYS A 194 11.07 -1.74 6.27
N SER A 195 12.30 -1.55 6.75
CA SER A 195 13.46 -1.19 5.92
C SER A 195 14.00 -2.36 5.08
N ILE A 196 13.83 -3.61 5.54
CA ILE A 196 14.38 -4.79 4.84
C ILE A 196 13.76 -4.96 3.44
N PRO A 197 12.42 -4.93 3.28
CA PRO A 197 11.77 -4.94 1.97
C PRO A 197 12.29 -3.87 1.00
N ILE A 198 12.50 -2.64 1.49
CA ILE A 198 12.89 -1.49 0.67
C ILE A 198 14.31 -1.67 0.13
N LEU A 199 15.24 -2.09 0.99
CA LEU A 199 16.63 -2.35 0.59
C LEU A 199 16.75 -3.57 -0.34
N LEU A 200 15.95 -4.61 -0.09
CA LEU A 200 15.92 -5.79 -0.95
C LEU A 200 15.35 -5.44 -2.34
N ALA A 201 14.27 -4.66 -2.40
CA ALA A 201 13.70 -4.21 -3.66
C ALA A 201 14.68 -3.32 -4.46
N SER A 202 15.33 -2.36 -3.79
CA SER A 202 16.28 -1.46 -4.46
C SER A 202 17.50 -2.19 -5.01
N THR A 203 18.07 -3.13 -4.25
CA THR A 203 19.21 -3.94 -4.69
C THR A 203 18.86 -4.83 -5.87
N VAL A 204 17.72 -5.53 -5.83
CA VAL A 204 17.25 -6.37 -6.93
C VAL A 204 16.99 -5.56 -8.20
N LEU A 205 16.40 -4.36 -8.08
CA LEU A 205 16.16 -3.47 -9.23
C LEU A 205 17.45 -2.96 -9.85
N VAL A 206 18.43 -2.54 -9.03
CA VAL A 206 19.74 -2.08 -9.53
C VAL A 206 20.51 -3.22 -10.18
N CYS A 207 20.55 -4.40 -9.56
CA CYS A 207 21.18 -5.59 -10.15
C CYS A 207 20.49 -6.00 -11.45
N GLY A 208 19.16 -6.02 -11.48
CA GLY A 208 18.37 -6.32 -12.68
C GLY A 208 18.62 -5.32 -13.81
N GLY A 209 18.67 -4.02 -13.50
CA GLY A 209 19.00 -2.97 -14.46
C GLY A 209 20.44 -3.06 -14.99
N LEU A 210 21.42 -3.38 -14.14
CA LEU A 210 22.81 -3.59 -14.56
C LEU A 210 22.96 -4.79 -15.49
N VAL A 211 22.29 -5.91 -15.19
CA VAL A 211 22.24 -7.07 -16.08
C VAL A 211 21.51 -6.70 -17.38
N GLY A 212 20.43 -5.93 -17.27
CA GLY A 212 19.68 -5.29 -18.36
C GLY A 212 20.57 -4.56 -19.36
N LEU A 213 21.47 -3.70 -18.86
CA LEU A 213 22.41 -2.93 -19.69
C LEU A 213 23.53 -3.78 -20.31
N ARG A 214 23.78 -4.98 -19.78
CA ARG A 214 24.81 -5.90 -20.30
C ARG A 214 24.30 -6.82 -21.41
N LEU A 215 23.00 -6.78 -21.72
CA LEU A 215 22.45 -7.50 -22.86
C LEU A 215 22.96 -6.88 -24.18
N PRO A 216 23.36 -7.73 -25.15
CA PRO A 216 23.83 -7.25 -26.45
C PRO A 216 22.69 -6.56 -27.21
N ASP A 217 23.01 -5.43 -27.83
CA ASP A 217 22.04 -4.61 -28.56
C ASP A 217 21.52 -5.35 -29.81
N THR A 218 20.25 -5.73 -29.82
CA THR A 218 19.59 -6.43 -30.92
C THR A 218 19.13 -5.50 -32.05
N ARG A 219 19.35 -4.18 -31.93
CA ARG A 219 18.86 -3.16 -32.88
C ARG A 219 19.29 -3.36 -34.34
N ASN A 220 20.37 -4.12 -34.60
CA ASN A 220 20.90 -4.36 -35.95
C ASN A 220 20.72 -5.80 -36.48
N GLN A 221 20.03 -6.69 -35.75
CA GLN A 221 19.73 -8.02 -36.27
C GLN A 221 18.26 -8.10 -36.66
N VAL A 222 18.00 -7.93 -37.96
CA VAL A 222 16.71 -8.26 -38.57
C VAL A 222 16.58 -9.78 -38.47
N LEU A 223 15.84 -10.27 -37.47
CA LEU A 223 15.46 -11.67 -37.40
C LEU A 223 14.35 -11.89 -38.44
N MET A 224 14.77 -12.27 -39.66
CA MET A 224 13.88 -12.85 -40.68
C MET A 224 13.32 -14.18 -40.22
#